data_AF-A0A1F3VF93-F1
#
_entry.id   AF-A0A1F3VF93-F1
#
_cell.length_a   1.000
_cell.length_b   1.000
_cell.length_c   1.000
_cell.angle_alpha   90.00
_cell.angle_beta   90.00
_cell.angle_gamma   90.00
#
_symmetry.space_group_name_H-M   'P 1'
#
loop_
_entity.id
_entity.type
_entity.pdbx_description
1 polymer ?
#
loop_
_entity_poly.entity_id
_entity_poly.type
_entity_poly.pdbx_seq_one_letter_code
_entity_poly.pdbx_strand_id
1 'polypeptide(L)'
;MKTDFETLRALASYTINLLLDHKMIDFNTEMRTELIDSMATEYNVCFSTDDDIKQQAIEDVEDKMGDVSLPEDIAESEMFNHARKEIIKSFNGENIAGLYLVESLHQVGNRMTEFLLNNELIDDVFGTDEEIANFLIGKIRNFSIKRG
;
A
#
# COMPACT_ATOMS: atom_id res chain seq x y z
N MET A 1 7.66 -3.05 14.64
CA MET A 1 7.10 -4.01 13.66
C MET A 1 7.51 -3.47 12.31
N LYS A 2 8.17 -4.29 11.50
CA LYS A 2 8.67 -3.90 10.18
C LYS A 2 7.47 -3.99 9.23
N THR A 3 7.08 -2.90 8.58
CA THR A 3 6.04 -2.96 7.54
C THR A 3 6.68 -3.50 6.26
N ASP A 4 6.05 -4.50 5.67
CA ASP A 4 6.53 -5.24 4.49
C ASP A 4 5.36 -5.58 3.55
N PHE A 5 5.63 -6.28 2.45
CA PHE A 5 4.61 -6.66 1.48
C PHE A 5 3.47 -7.52 2.10
N GLU A 6 3.75 -8.30 3.15
CA GLU A 6 2.71 -9.05 3.86
C GLU A 6 1.69 -8.13 4.54
N THR A 7 2.08 -6.90 4.88
CA THR A 7 1.15 -5.88 5.37
C THR A 7 0.18 -5.43 4.29
N LEU A 8 0.63 -5.31 3.03
CA LEU A 8 -0.23 -5.00 1.89
C LEU A 8 -1.19 -6.17 1.60
N ARG A 9 -0.71 -7.40 1.69
CA ARG A 9 -1.57 -8.60 1.58
C ARG A 9 -2.61 -8.66 2.69
N ALA A 10 -2.24 -8.28 3.92
CA ALA A 10 -3.19 -8.17 5.02
C ALA A 10 -4.25 -7.09 4.78
N LEU A 11 -3.87 -5.94 4.22
CA LEU A 11 -4.81 -4.89 3.80
C LEU A 11 -5.73 -5.38 2.67
N ALA A 12 -5.18 -6.01 1.63
CA ALA A 12 -5.93 -6.61 0.53
C ALA A 12 -6.95 -7.65 1.02
N SER A 13 -6.51 -8.60 1.85
CA SER A 13 -7.40 -9.58 2.45
C SER A 13 -8.49 -8.93 3.30
N TYR A 14 -8.15 -7.91 4.09
CA TYR A 14 -9.11 -7.17 4.90
C TYR A 14 -10.16 -6.47 4.02
N THR A 15 -9.74 -5.78 2.96
CA THR A 15 -10.62 -5.07 2.04
C THR A 15 -11.53 -6.03 1.28
N ILE A 16 -10.99 -7.11 0.71
CA ILE A 16 -11.76 -8.11 -0.03
C ILE A 16 -12.83 -8.76 0.85
N ASN A 17 -12.48 -9.12 2.09
CA ASN A 17 -13.44 -9.69 3.04
C ASN A 17 -14.59 -8.71 3.34
N LEU A 18 -14.28 -7.43 3.52
CA LEU A 18 -15.31 -6.42 3.75
C LEU A 18 -16.20 -6.19 2.52
N LEU A 19 -15.63 -6.18 1.32
CA LEU A 19 -16.41 -6.07 0.08
C LEU A 19 -17.37 -7.25 -0.08
N LEU A 20 -16.91 -8.47 0.21
CA LEU A 20 -17.75 -9.67 0.22
C LEU A 20 -18.85 -9.61 1.27
N ASP A 21 -18.52 -9.28 2.52
CA ASP A 21 -19.47 -9.21 3.64
C ASP A 21 -20.59 -8.19 3.37
N HIS A 22 -20.24 -7.10 2.68
CA HIS A 22 -21.16 -6.06 2.25
C HIS A 22 -21.82 -6.32 0.88
N LYS A 23 -21.54 -7.46 0.25
CA LYS A 23 -22.09 -7.88 -1.06
C LYS A 23 -21.80 -6.89 -2.19
N MET A 24 -20.62 -6.28 -2.17
CA MET A 24 -20.17 -5.32 -3.19
C MET A 24 -19.39 -5.99 -4.32
N ILE A 25 -18.88 -7.21 -4.10
CA ILE A 25 -18.24 -8.04 -5.13
C ILE A 25 -18.68 -9.50 -5.01
N ASP A 26 -18.59 -10.24 -6.09
CA ASP A 26 -18.65 -11.70 -6.12
C ASP A 26 -17.49 -12.25 -6.94
N PHE A 27 -16.96 -13.41 -6.52
CA PHE A 27 -15.87 -14.08 -7.22
C PHE A 27 -15.75 -15.56 -6.80
N ASN A 28 -15.21 -16.40 -7.69
CA ASN A 28 -14.87 -17.78 -7.35
C ASN A 28 -13.87 -17.86 -6.18
N THR A 29 -14.27 -18.50 -5.09
CA THR A 29 -13.45 -18.67 -3.88
C THR A 29 -12.08 -19.30 -4.11
N GLU A 30 -11.89 -20.07 -5.18
CA GLU A 30 -10.60 -20.64 -5.57
C GLU A 30 -9.59 -19.57 -5.98
N MET A 31 -10.06 -18.44 -6.54
CA MET A 31 -9.24 -17.31 -6.96
C MET A 31 -8.88 -16.37 -5.81
N ARG A 32 -9.36 -16.63 -4.59
CA ARG A 32 -9.19 -15.71 -3.44
C ARG A 32 -7.75 -15.31 -3.20
N THR A 33 -6.83 -16.28 -3.20
CA THR A 33 -5.42 -16.01 -2.93
C THR A 33 -4.81 -15.14 -4.03
N GLU A 34 -5.13 -15.44 -5.28
CA GLU A 34 -4.66 -14.68 -6.43
C GLU A 34 -5.21 -13.25 -6.45
N LEU A 35 -6.50 -13.08 -6.11
CA LEU A 35 -7.13 -11.77 -6.00
C LEU A 35 -6.51 -10.94 -4.87
N ILE A 36 -6.19 -11.56 -3.73
CA ILE A 36 -5.48 -10.88 -2.62
C ILE A 36 -4.10 -10.41 -3.09
N ASP A 37 -3.35 -11.26 -3.77
CA ASP A 37 -1.99 -10.93 -4.23
C ASP A 37 -2.00 -9.87 -5.34
N SER A 38 -2.99 -9.94 -6.24
CA SER A 38 -3.24 -8.93 -7.28
C SER A 38 -3.59 -7.58 -6.65
N MET A 39 -4.52 -7.54 -5.69
CA MET A 39 -4.90 -6.31 -5.01
C MET A 39 -3.77 -5.75 -4.14
N ALA A 40 -2.96 -6.60 -3.51
CA ALA A 40 -1.77 -6.17 -2.75
C ALA A 40 -0.73 -5.52 -3.67
N THR A 41 -0.58 -6.03 -4.89
CA THR A 41 0.30 -5.43 -5.91
C THR A 41 -0.20 -4.06 -6.32
N GLU A 42 -1.50 -3.89 -6.54
CA GLU A 42 -2.08 -2.59 -6.86
C GLU A 42 -1.95 -1.61 -5.67
N TYR A 43 -2.13 -2.09 -4.44
CA TYR A 43 -1.87 -1.29 -3.24
C TYR A 43 -0.40 -0.85 -3.11
N ASN A 44 0.55 -1.65 -3.59
CA ASN A 44 1.98 -1.28 -3.57
C ASN A 44 2.30 -0.07 -4.46
N VAL A 45 1.41 0.30 -5.38
CA VAL A 45 1.51 1.54 -6.17
C VAL A 45 1.07 2.76 -5.33
N CYS A 46 0.12 2.55 -4.42
CA CYS A 46 -0.49 3.59 -3.58
C CYS A 46 0.24 3.82 -2.26
N PHE A 47 0.89 2.78 -1.75
CA PHE A 47 1.46 2.73 -0.42
C PHE A 47 2.92 2.33 -0.47
N SER A 48 3.75 2.99 0.34
CA SER A 48 5.11 2.55 0.60
C SER A 48 5.20 1.88 1.96
N THR A 49 5.88 0.74 2.00
CA THR A 49 6.26 0.09 3.24
C THR A 49 7.50 0.78 3.86
N ASP A 50 7.82 0.42 5.10
CA ASP A 50 9.06 0.88 5.71
C ASP A 50 10.29 0.39 4.94
N ASP A 51 10.19 -0.77 4.28
CA ASP A 51 11.28 -1.34 3.48
C ASP A 51 11.46 -0.62 2.15
N ASP A 52 10.36 -0.24 1.49
CA ASP A 52 10.44 0.57 0.27
C ASP A 52 11.11 1.92 0.56
N ILE A 53 10.72 2.56 1.68
CA ILE A 53 11.32 3.84 2.11
C ILE A 53 12.80 3.68 2.42
N LYS A 54 13.21 2.58 3.06
CA LYS A 54 14.63 2.32 3.34
C LYS A 54 15.41 2.13 2.04
N GLN A 55 14.88 1.33 1.12
CA GLN A 55 15.53 1.06 -0.15
C GLN A 55 15.67 2.34 -0.98
N GLN A 56 14.60 3.12 -1.08
CA GLN A 56 14.62 4.42 -1.76
C GLN A 56 15.58 5.41 -1.08
N ALA A 57 15.66 5.42 0.26
CA ALA A 57 16.61 6.27 0.96
C ALA A 57 18.08 5.86 0.74
N ILE A 58 18.36 4.56 0.54
CA ILE A 58 19.69 4.08 0.16
C ILE A 58 20.02 4.56 -1.25
N GLU A 59 19.12 4.33 -2.21
CA GLU A 59 19.28 4.76 -3.61
C GLU A 59 19.51 6.29 -3.71
N ASP A 60 18.71 7.08 -3.00
CA ASP A 60 18.86 8.55 -2.93
C ASP A 60 20.23 8.99 -2.39
N VAL A 61 20.80 8.25 -1.44
CA VAL A 61 22.10 8.55 -0.85
C VAL A 61 23.22 8.12 -1.80
N GLU A 62 23.11 6.95 -2.42
CA GLU A 62 24.05 6.44 -3.42
C GLU A 62 24.14 7.40 -4.61
N ASP A 63 23.00 7.85 -5.15
CA ASP A 63 22.95 8.81 -6.26
C ASP A 63 23.60 10.15 -5.90
N LYS A 64 23.46 10.60 -4.66
CA LYS A 64 24.04 11.87 -4.18
C LYS A 64 25.54 11.76 -3.87
N MET A 65 26.03 10.59 -3.46
CA MET A 65 27.44 10.36 -3.16
C MET A 65 28.26 9.99 -4.39
N GLY A 66 27.65 9.36 -5.41
CA GLY A 66 28.37 8.86 -6.59
C GLY A 66 29.39 7.78 -6.23
N ASP A 67 30.50 7.69 -6.97
CA ASP A 67 31.63 6.75 -6.75
C ASP A 67 32.43 7.01 -5.45
N VAL A 68 31.98 7.96 -4.60
CA VAL A 68 32.64 8.23 -3.32
C VAL A 68 32.29 7.09 -2.37
N SER A 69 33.33 6.34 -1.96
CA SER A 69 33.30 5.22 -1.01
C SER A 69 32.11 5.31 -0.06
N LEU A 70 31.06 4.54 -0.37
CA LEU A 70 29.89 4.42 0.47
C LEU A 70 30.36 3.95 1.86
N PRO A 71 29.85 4.53 2.96
CA PRO A 71 30.09 4.00 4.30
C PRO A 71 29.74 2.50 4.34
N GLU A 72 30.51 1.70 5.08
CA GLU A 72 30.22 0.25 5.22
C GLU A 72 28.78 0.00 5.72
N ASP A 73 28.22 0.94 6.49
CA ASP A 73 26.82 0.95 6.95
C ASP A 73 26.10 2.26 6.57
N ILE A 74 25.64 2.36 5.32
CA ILE A 74 24.83 3.51 4.83
C ILE A 74 23.61 3.74 5.71
N ALA A 75 22.95 2.67 6.17
CA ALA A 75 21.73 2.71 6.97
C ALA A 75 21.91 3.34 8.37
N GLU A 76 23.14 3.50 8.85
CA GLU A 76 23.45 4.17 10.13
C GLU A 76 23.88 5.63 9.94
N SER A 77 24.02 6.09 8.70
CA SER A 77 24.47 7.45 8.40
C SER A 77 23.41 8.52 8.70
N GLU A 78 23.86 9.74 9.04
CA GLU A 78 22.97 10.91 9.14
C GLU A 78 22.29 11.23 7.80
N MET A 79 22.98 10.96 6.68
CA MET A 79 22.46 11.20 5.33
C MET A 79 21.30 10.28 4.98
N PHE A 80 21.39 8.99 5.31
CA PHE A 80 20.27 8.05 5.19
C PHE A 80 19.08 8.49 6.04
N ASN A 81 19.32 8.87 7.30
CA ASN A 81 18.27 9.35 8.20
C ASN A 81 17.61 10.64 7.68
N HIS A 82 18.37 11.50 7.00
CA HIS A 82 17.84 12.69 6.34
C HIS A 82 17.00 12.33 5.11
N ALA A 83 17.52 11.48 4.20
CA ALA A 83 16.80 11.03 3.01
C ALA A 83 15.47 10.35 3.36
N ARG A 84 15.48 9.43 4.33
CA ARG A 84 14.27 8.77 4.85
C ARG A 84 13.22 9.77 5.35
N LYS A 85 13.63 10.83 6.05
CA LYS A 85 12.72 11.87 6.52
C LYS A 85 12.13 12.69 5.37
N GLU A 86 12.92 13.01 4.35
CA GLU A 86 12.44 13.75 3.18
C GLU A 86 11.45 12.93 2.35
N ILE A 87 11.70 11.63 2.16
CA ILE A 87 10.75 10.72 1.49
C ILE A 87 9.42 10.67 2.25
N ILE A 88 9.46 10.43 3.57
CA ILE A 88 8.23 10.41 4.41
C ILE A 88 7.49 11.76 4.35
N LYS A 89 8.20 12.89 4.32
CA LYS A 89 7.58 14.22 4.17
C LYS A 89 6.93 14.40 2.81
N SER A 90 7.51 13.84 1.74
CA SER A 90 6.90 13.90 0.40
C SER A 90 5.53 13.21 0.36
N PHE A 91 5.31 12.23 1.24
CA PHE A 91 4.04 11.52 1.47
C PHE A 91 3.13 12.23 2.50
N ASN A 92 3.39 13.51 2.79
CA ASN A 92 2.72 14.30 3.84
C ASN A 92 2.82 13.70 5.26
N GLY A 93 3.67 12.69 5.47
CA GLY A 93 3.82 11.98 6.74
C GLY A 93 2.60 11.16 7.17
N GLU A 94 1.59 11.00 6.31
CA GLU A 94 0.42 10.18 6.64
C GLU A 94 0.77 8.69 6.49
N ASN A 95 0.40 7.90 7.51
CA ASN A 95 0.48 6.44 7.43
C ASN A 95 -0.75 5.76 8.03
N ILE A 96 -1.02 4.55 7.53
CA ILE A 96 -2.10 3.68 8.00
C ILE A 96 -1.46 2.34 8.33
N ALA A 97 -1.48 1.97 9.60
CA ALA A 97 -0.87 0.73 10.09
C ALA A 97 0.61 0.53 9.66
N GLY A 98 1.35 1.62 9.46
CA GLY A 98 2.75 1.58 9.01
C GLY A 98 2.93 1.60 7.49
N LEU A 99 1.86 1.67 6.70
CA LEU A 99 1.88 1.94 5.26
C LEU A 99 1.80 3.44 5.02
N TYR A 100 2.78 4.01 4.32
CA TYR A 100 2.85 5.44 4.02
C TYR A 100 2.09 5.74 2.73
N LEU A 101 1.34 6.83 2.71
CA LEU A 101 0.47 7.18 1.58
C LEU A 101 1.27 7.92 0.49
N VAL A 102 1.57 7.24 -0.61
CA VAL A 102 2.26 7.82 -1.78
C VAL A 102 1.32 8.79 -2.52
N GLU A 103 0.03 8.52 -2.46
CA GLU A 103 -1.03 9.37 -3.00
C GLU A 103 -2.17 9.55 -1.99
N SER A 104 -3.09 10.48 -2.26
CA SER A 104 -4.20 10.73 -1.33
C SER A 104 -5.14 9.53 -1.22
N LEU A 105 -5.76 9.30 -0.05
CA LEU A 105 -6.75 8.23 0.12
C LEU A 105 -7.87 8.27 -0.93
N HIS A 106 -8.24 9.45 -1.41
CA HIS A 106 -9.25 9.58 -2.45
C HIS A 106 -8.78 8.95 -3.77
N GLN A 107 -7.52 9.18 -4.15
CA GLN A 107 -6.91 8.54 -5.33
C GLN A 107 -6.79 7.03 -5.15
N VAL A 108 -6.38 6.57 -3.95
CA VAL A 108 -6.35 5.14 -3.63
C VAL A 108 -7.75 4.52 -3.78
N GLY A 109 -8.79 5.18 -3.27
CA GLY A 109 -10.17 4.74 -3.41
C GLY A 109 -10.57 4.58 -4.88
N ASN A 110 -10.30 5.60 -5.70
CA ASN A 110 -10.63 5.57 -7.13
C ASN A 110 -9.86 4.46 -7.88
N ARG A 111 -8.56 4.32 -7.62
CA ARG A 111 -7.72 3.27 -8.23
C ARG A 111 -8.21 1.87 -7.85
N MET A 112 -8.54 1.66 -6.59
CA MET A 112 -9.08 0.37 -6.15
C MET A 112 -10.47 0.10 -6.75
N THR A 113 -11.32 1.12 -6.90
CA THR A 113 -12.59 0.96 -7.62
C THR A 113 -12.34 0.55 -9.07
N GLU A 114 -11.42 1.21 -9.76
CA GLU A 114 -11.04 0.86 -11.14
C GLU A 114 -10.46 -0.56 -11.22
N PHE A 115 -9.62 -0.94 -10.27
CA PHE A 115 -9.13 -2.31 -10.13
C PHE A 115 -10.29 -3.30 -10.01
N LEU A 116 -11.25 -3.06 -9.11
CA LEU A 116 -12.38 -3.99 -8.90
C LEU A 116 -13.22 -4.15 -10.18
N LEU A 117 -13.45 -3.06 -10.91
CA LEU A 117 -14.27 -3.06 -12.13
C LEU A 117 -13.59 -3.74 -13.33
N ASN A 118 -12.26 -3.81 -13.35
CA ASN A 118 -11.49 -4.30 -14.50
C ASN A 118 -10.71 -5.59 -14.23
N ASN A 119 -10.70 -6.10 -12.99
CA ASN A 119 -9.95 -7.31 -12.64
C ASN A 119 -10.70 -8.57 -13.07
N GLU A 120 -10.03 -9.42 -13.87
CA GLU A 120 -10.59 -10.66 -14.41
C GLU A 120 -10.90 -11.75 -13.36
N LEU A 121 -10.37 -11.61 -12.14
CA LEU A 121 -10.58 -12.52 -11.02
C LEU A 121 -11.88 -12.21 -10.27
N ILE A 122 -12.59 -11.14 -10.65
CA ILE A 122 -13.86 -10.72 -10.06
C ILE A 122 -14.97 -11.00 -11.07
N ASP A 123 -16.00 -11.73 -10.63
CA ASP A 123 -17.12 -12.13 -11.49
C ASP A 123 -18.12 -10.98 -11.64
N ASP A 124 -18.50 -10.35 -10.53
CA ASP A 124 -19.47 -9.25 -10.49
C ASP A 124 -19.08 -8.17 -9.47
N VAL A 125 -19.35 -6.91 -9.82
CA VAL A 125 -19.20 -5.74 -8.93
C VAL A 125 -20.55 -5.06 -8.77
N PHE A 126 -20.94 -4.80 -7.52
CA PHE A 126 -22.23 -4.22 -7.16
C PHE A 126 -22.04 -2.86 -6.47
N GLY A 127 -22.75 -1.86 -6.99
CA GLY A 127 -22.72 -0.48 -6.50
C GLY A 127 -22.23 0.49 -7.58
N THR A 128 -22.37 1.77 -7.32
CA THR A 128 -21.78 2.83 -8.16
C THR A 128 -20.32 3.05 -7.81
N ASP A 129 -19.54 3.59 -8.76
CA ASP A 129 -18.13 3.93 -8.56
C ASP A 129 -17.91 4.79 -7.31
N GLU A 130 -18.82 5.75 -7.07
CA GLU A 130 -18.78 6.63 -5.91
C GLU A 130 -19.06 5.88 -4.59
N GLU A 131 -20.02 4.97 -4.58
CA GLU A 131 -20.31 4.14 -3.40
C GLU A 131 -19.14 3.22 -3.06
N ILE A 132 -18.55 2.57 -4.07
CA ILE A 132 -17.39 1.68 -3.91
C ILE A 132 -16.19 2.49 -3.41
N ALA A 133 -15.86 3.61 -4.05
CA ALA A 133 -14.71 4.43 -3.67
C ALA A 133 -14.86 4.95 -2.22
N ASN A 134 -16.03 5.49 -1.87
CA ASN A 134 -16.29 5.99 -0.52
C ASN A 134 -16.24 4.87 0.53
N PHE A 135 -16.75 3.69 0.20
CA PHE A 135 -16.65 2.52 1.05
C PHE A 135 -15.18 2.17 1.31
N LEU A 136 -14.39 2.01 0.24
CA LEU A 136 -12.97 1.65 0.32
C LEU A 136 -12.18 2.66 1.14
N ILE A 137 -12.34 3.96 0.88
CA ILE A 137 -11.70 5.03 1.65
C ILE A 137 -12.03 4.89 3.15
N GLY A 138 -13.31 4.69 3.48
CA GLY A 138 -13.76 4.51 4.85
C GLY A 138 -13.17 3.28 5.53
N LYS A 139 -13.00 2.17 4.80
CA LYS A 139 -12.45 0.93 5.37
C LYS A 139 -10.93 0.97 5.50
N ILE A 140 -10.22 1.43 4.47
CA ILE A 140 -8.76 1.55 4.45
C ILE A 140 -8.30 2.47 5.58
N ARG A 141 -8.98 3.61 5.79
CA ARG A 141 -8.64 4.55 6.88
C ARG A 141 -8.69 3.92 8.27
N ASN A 142 -9.54 2.92 8.47
CA ASN A 142 -9.73 2.22 9.74
C ASN A 142 -8.93 0.91 9.82
N PHE A 143 -8.11 0.59 8.81
CA PHE A 143 -7.28 -0.60 8.84
C PHE A 143 -6.27 -0.51 9.98
N SER A 144 -6.18 -1.59 10.75
CA SER A 144 -5.15 -1.77 11.75
C SER A 144 -4.75 -3.23 11.81
N ILE A 145 -3.44 -3.47 11.88
CA ILE A 145 -2.91 -4.79 12.20
C ILE A 145 -3.07 -4.93 13.71
N LYS A 146 -4.12 -5.62 14.18
CA LYS A 146 -4.26 -5.91 15.60
C LYS A 146 -2.95 -6.56 16.08
N ARG A 147 -2.32 -5.95 17.08
CA ARG A 147 -1.26 -6.61 17.86
C ARG A 147 -1.91 -7.82 18.53
N GLY A 148 -1.66 -9.01 17.98
CA GLY A 148 -1.79 -10.26 18.72
C GLY A 148 -0.76 -10.29 19.85
#